data_AF-A0A6I8TC87-F1
#
_entry.id   AF-A0A6I8TC87-F1
#
_cell.length_a   1.000
_cell.length_b   1.000
_cell.length_c   1.000
_cell.angle_alpha   90.00
_cell.angle_beta   90.00
_cell.angle_gamma   90.00
#
_symmetry.space_group_name_H-M   'P 1'
#
loop_
_entity.id
_entity.type
_entity.pdbx_description
1 polymer ?
#
loop_
_entity_poly.entity_id
_entity_poly.type
_entity_poly.pdbx_seq_one_letter_code
_entity_poly.pdbx_strand_id
1 'polypeptide(L)'
;MIRPCYLYNEEYDDCTSIRARFHQYFIHGDSIDCNQWKRDFDNCVRFERNPKDTKSALELIESEKARRTERLGAHYGNDVWKKRDRVPDDWAKPLPEKLQKEYENSYLELKARELRGEIEPSKDDGRTLCVIM
;
A
#
# COMPACT_ATOMS: atom_id res chain seq x y z
N MET A 1 -6.60 11.80 11.03
CA MET A 1 -5.18 12.20 11.09
C MET A 1 -4.85 12.80 9.74
N ILE A 2 -4.27 14.00 9.69
CA ILE A 2 -3.91 14.71 8.46
C ILE A 2 -2.61 14.12 7.91
N ARG A 3 -2.57 13.82 6.62
CA ARG A 3 -1.36 13.32 5.92
C ARG A 3 -0.42 14.49 5.57
N PRO A 4 0.87 14.24 5.35
CA PRO A 4 1.77 15.26 4.77
C PRO A 4 1.21 15.87 3.49
N CYS A 5 1.36 17.19 3.30
CA CYS A 5 0.66 17.87 2.21
C CYS A 5 1.07 17.41 0.81
N TYR A 6 2.32 16.97 0.62
CA TYR A 6 2.79 16.50 -0.69
C TYR A 6 1.98 15.30 -1.21
N LEU A 7 1.47 14.43 -0.32
CA LEU A 7 0.65 13.29 -0.71
C LEU A 7 -0.66 13.74 -1.36
N TYR A 8 -1.31 14.79 -0.87
CA TYR A 8 -2.53 15.30 -1.51
C TYR A 8 -2.25 15.88 -2.90
N ASN A 9 -1.07 16.46 -3.10
CA ASN A 9 -0.68 16.96 -4.41
C ASN A 9 -0.40 15.81 -5.38
N GLU A 10 0.33 14.77 -4.95
CA GLU A 10 0.57 13.56 -5.75
C GLU A 10 -0.75 12.90 -6.16
N GLU A 11 -1.72 12.78 -5.25
CA GLU A 11 -3.03 12.20 -5.55
C GLU A 11 -3.83 13.06 -6.56
N TYR A 12 -3.72 14.39 -6.47
CA TYR A 12 -4.31 15.29 -7.45
C TYR A 12 -3.66 15.16 -8.83
N ASP A 13 -2.33 15.15 -8.87
CA ASP A 13 -1.54 15.01 -10.09
C ASP A 13 -1.82 13.64 -10.76
N ASP A 14 -1.85 12.57 -9.97
CA ASP A 14 -2.21 11.24 -10.44
C ASP A 14 -3.64 11.22 -10.98
N CYS A 15 -4.63 11.72 -10.22
CA CYS A 15 -6.04 11.74 -10.63
C CYS A 15 -6.25 12.52 -11.94
N THR A 16 -5.49 13.59 -12.16
CA THR A 16 -5.60 14.45 -13.34
C THR A 16 -4.72 14.01 -14.53
N SER A 17 -3.76 13.11 -14.30
CA SER A 17 -2.85 12.62 -15.34
C SER A 17 -3.58 11.93 -16.48
N ILE A 18 -3.05 12.05 -17.71
CA ILE A 18 -3.63 11.44 -18.92
C ILE A 18 -3.83 9.93 -18.74
N ARG A 19 -2.84 9.25 -18.14
CA ARG A 19 -2.90 7.82 -17.89
C ARG A 19 -4.05 7.48 -16.93
N ALA A 20 -4.19 8.21 -15.83
CA ALA A 20 -5.29 7.96 -14.91
C ALA A 20 -6.65 8.31 -15.51
N ARG A 21 -6.77 9.39 -16.29
CA ARG A 21 -8.01 9.72 -17.01
C ARG A 21 -8.44 8.60 -17.95
N PHE A 22 -7.49 7.98 -18.65
CA PHE A 22 -7.76 6.80 -19.47
C PHE A 22 -8.26 5.62 -18.62
N HIS A 23 -7.62 5.33 -17.49
CA HIS A 23 -8.07 4.26 -16.59
C HIS A 23 -9.45 4.54 -15.96
N GLN A 24 -9.72 5.79 -15.56
CA GLN A 24 -11.03 6.22 -15.04
C GLN A 24 -12.12 5.98 -16.09
N TYR A 25 -11.88 6.37 -17.34
CA TYR A 25 -12.82 6.13 -18.43
C TYR A 25 -13.10 4.64 -18.64
N PHE A 26 -12.08 3.79 -18.54
CA PHE A 26 -12.26 2.34 -18.66
C PHE A 26 -13.08 1.72 -17.52
N ILE A 27 -12.90 2.21 -16.28
CA ILE A 27 -13.56 1.65 -15.09
C ILE A 27 -14.97 2.22 -14.91
N HIS A 28 -15.14 3.52 -15.09
CA HIS A 28 -16.34 4.27 -14.75
C HIS A 28 -17.13 4.76 -15.96
N GLY A 29 -16.56 4.68 -17.17
CA GLY A 29 -17.16 5.24 -18.39
C GLY A 29 -16.90 6.73 -18.60
N ASP A 30 -16.47 7.45 -17.55
CA ASP A 30 -16.27 8.90 -17.55
C ASP A 30 -15.02 9.29 -16.72
N SER A 31 -14.63 10.56 -16.76
CA SER A 31 -13.59 11.08 -15.86
C SER A 31 -14.20 11.55 -14.53
N ILE A 32 -13.55 11.23 -13.41
CA ILE A 32 -14.04 11.58 -12.07
C ILE A 32 -13.65 13.00 -11.67
N ASP A 33 -14.36 13.59 -10.71
CA ASP A 33 -14.02 14.90 -10.17
C ASP A 33 -12.81 14.84 -9.23
N CYS A 34 -11.66 15.36 -9.67
CA CYS A 34 -10.43 15.43 -8.89
C CYS A 34 -10.33 16.70 -8.02
N ASN A 35 -11.31 17.61 -8.07
CA ASN A 35 -11.25 18.87 -7.32
C ASN A 35 -11.20 18.66 -5.81
N GLN A 36 -11.73 17.53 -5.34
CA GLN A 36 -11.65 17.12 -3.93
C GLN A 36 -10.19 17.05 -3.47
N TRP A 37 -9.29 16.42 -4.24
CA TRP A 37 -7.86 16.37 -3.95
C TRP A 37 -7.18 17.73 -3.95
N LYS A 38 -7.58 18.61 -4.87
CA LYS A 38 -7.04 19.96 -4.93
C LYS A 38 -7.40 20.77 -3.69
N ARG A 39 -8.67 20.69 -3.26
CA ARG A 39 -9.15 21.36 -2.04
C ARG A 39 -8.45 20.81 -0.80
N ASP A 40 -8.28 19.49 -0.72
CA ASP A 40 -7.54 18.85 0.38
C ASP A 40 -6.10 19.37 0.46
N PHE A 41 -5.40 19.45 -0.68
CA PHE A 41 -4.05 20.00 -0.76
C PHE A 41 -4.01 21.47 -0.31
N ASP A 42 -4.89 22.31 -0.85
CA ASP A 42 -4.92 23.74 -0.51
C ASP A 42 -5.24 23.96 0.97
N ASN A 43 -6.17 23.18 1.55
CA ASN A 43 -6.50 23.22 2.97
C ASN A 43 -5.34 22.73 3.85
N CYS A 44 -4.63 21.68 3.41
CA CYS A 44 -3.44 21.19 4.09
C CYS A 44 -2.35 22.26 4.15
N VAL A 45 -2.03 22.89 3.02
CA VAL A 45 -1.02 23.95 2.94
C VAL A 45 -1.40 25.17 3.77
N ARG A 46 -2.69 25.54 3.80
CA ARG A 46 -3.19 26.63 4.65
C ARG A 46 -2.99 26.32 6.14
N PHE A 47 -3.29 25.10 6.55
CA PHE A 47 -3.11 24.67 7.94
C PHE A 47 -1.64 24.57 8.33
N GLU A 48 -0.76 24.07 7.46
CA GLU A 48 0.69 24.06 7.70
C GLU A 48 1.27 25.47 7.86
N ARG A 49 0.82 26.42 7.03
CA ARG A 49 1.25 27.83 7.11
C ARG A 49 0.67 28.56 8.32
N ASN A 50 -0.56 28.23 8.71
CA ASN A 50 -1.24 28.84 9.83
C ASN A 50 -1.95 27.77 10.68
N PRO A 51 -1.29 27.25 11.73
CA PRO A 51 -1.87 26.23 12.60
C PRO A 51 -3.14 26.65 13.35
N LYS A 52 -3.50 27.94 13.33
CA LYS A 52 -4.75 28.44 13.92
C LYS A 52 -5.95 28.30 12.99
N ASP A 53 -5.73 27.98 11.71
CA ASP A 53 -6.80 27.72 10.75
C ASP A 53 -7.43 26.33 10.99
N THR A 54 -8.16 26.24 12.08
CA THR A 54 -8.88 25.04 12.49
C THR A 54 -9.98 24.66 11.50
N LYS A 55 -10.50 25.62 10.72
CA LYS A 55 -11.52 25.35 9.70
C LYS A 55 -10.95 24.50 8.58
N SER A 56 -9.80 24.89 8.01
CA SER A 56 -9.12 24.10 6.96
C SER A 56 -8.73 22.71 7.46
N ALA A 57 -8.26 22.61 8.71
CA ALA A 57 -7.94 21.32 9.32
C ALA A 57 -9.17 20.41 9.49
N LEU A 58 -10.29 20.94 9.97
CA LEU A 58 -11.52 20.19 10.16
C LEU A 58 -12.10 19.69 8.83
N GLU A 59 -12.13 20.55 7.81
CA GLU A 59 -12.62 20.19 6.48
C GLU A 59 -11.78 19.06 5.87
N LEU A 60 -10.45 19.12 6.02
CA LEU A 60 -9.53 18.06 5.60
C LEU A 60 -9.73 16.75 6.38
N ILE A 61 -9.97 16.85 7.69
CA ILE A 61 -10.25 15.67 8.54
C ILE A 61 -11.55 14.98 8.11
N GLU A 62 -12.60 15.73 7.83
CA GLU A 62 -13.87 15.17 7.36
C GLU A 62 -13.74 14.52 5.99
N SER A 63 -12.99 15.16 5.08
CA SER A 63 -12.63 14.61 3.78
C SER A 63 -11.89 13.25 3.90
N GLU A 64 -10.88 13.16 4.79
CA GLU A 64 -10.17 11.90 5.07
C GLU A 64 -11.08 10.82 5.65
N LYS A 65 -11.98 11.18 6.57
CA LYS A 65 -12.95 10.26 7.16
C LYS A 65 -13.89 9.71 6.10
N ALA A 66 -14.42 10.56 5.23
CA ALA A 66 -15.31 10.16 4.14
C ALA A 66 -14.63 9.13 3.23
N ARG A 67 -13.42 9.44 2.74
CA ARG A 67 -12.64 8.54 1.88
C ARG A 67 -12.31 7.20 2.57
N ARG A 68 -11.94 7.21 3.85
CA ARG A 68 -11.72 5.97 4.60
C ARG A 68 -12.99 5.13 4.69
N THR A 69 -14.13 5.78 4.90
CA THR A 69 -15.42 5.10 5.05
C THR A 69 -15.83 4.46 3.73
N GLU A 70 -15.72 5.20 2.63
CA GLU A 70 -15.99 4.69 1.28
C GLU A 70 -15.09 3.50 0.93
N ARG A 71 -13.77 3.63 1.14
CA ARG A 71 -12.82 2.54 0.89
C ARG A 71 -13.13 1.28 1.70
N LEU A 72 -13.64 1.44 2.92
CA LEU A 72 -14.01 0.32 3.78
C LEU A 72 -15.44 -0.18 3.54
N GLY A 73 -16.25 0.49 2.72
CA GLY A 73 -17.64 0.12 2.45
C GLY A 73 -17.75 -1.33 1.98
N ALA A 74 -16.95 -1.72 0.98
CA ALA A 74 -16.92 -3.10 0.49
C ALA A 74 -16.39 -4.09 1.54
N HIS A 75 -15.51 -3.67 2.45
CA HIS A 75 -14.99 -4.54 3.51
C HIS A 75 -16.04 -4.86 4.57
N TYR A 76 -16.92 -3.91 4.90
CA TYR A 76 -18.01 -4.13 5.85
C TYR A 76 -19.27 -4.71 5.21
N GLY A 77 -19.51 -4.45 3.93
CA GLY A 77 -20.62 -5.00 3.15
C GLY A 77 -20.39 -6.43 2.62
N ASN A 78 -19.20 -7.00 2.83
CA ASN A 78 -18.88 -8.36 2.40
C ASN A 78 -19.57 -9.39 3.29
N ASP A 79 -20.49 -10.15 2.72
CA ASP A 79 -21.24 -11.23 3.36
C ASP A 79 -20.70 -12.64 3.02
N VAL A 80 -19.81 -12.73 2.03
CA VAL A 80 -19.20 -13.98 1.57
C VAL A 80 -18.15 -14.49 2.56
N TRP A 81 -17.35 -13.58 3.13
CA TRP A 81 -16.22 -13.94 3.98
C TRP A 81 -16.37 -13.42 5.42
N LYS A 82 -16.19 -14.31 6.40
CA LYS A 82 -16.13 -13.93 7.81
C LYS A 82 -14.77 -13.37 8.16
N LYS A 83 -14.75 -12.29 8.95
CA LYS A 83 -13.50 -11.72 9.50
C LYS A 83 -12.89 -12.69 10.50
N ARG A 84 -11.56 -12.75 10.52
CA ARG A 84 -10.82 -13.56 11.50
C ARG A 84 -10.73 -12.78 12.81
N ASP A 85 -11.10 -13.40 13.91
CA ASP A 85 -10.98 -12.81 15.25
C ASP A 85 -9.57 -12.93 15.81
N ARG A 86 -8.86 -13.99 15.43
CA ARG A 86 -7.46 -14.23 15.80
C ARG A 86 -6.68 -14.84 14.65
N VAL A 87 -5.37 -14.71 14.75
CA VAL A 87 -4.43 -15.44 13.89
C VAL A 87 -4.65 -16.94 14.11
N PRO A 88 -4.62 -17.78 13.06
CA PRO A 88 -4.70 -19.23 13.22
C PRO A 88 -3.63 -19.75 14.19
N ASP A 89 -4.00 -20.71 15.02
CA ASP A 89 -3.10 -21.24 16.06
C ASP A 89 -1.82 -21.88 15.46
N ASP A 90 -1.86 -22.24 14.18
CA ASP A 90 -0.77 -22.83 13.41
C ASP A 90 -0.08 -21.86 12.43
N TRP A 91 -0.38 -20.57 12.50
CA TRP A 91 0.19 -19.57 11.58
C TRP A 91 1.71 -19.52 11.59
N ALA A 92 2.33 -19.76 12.74
CA ALA A 92 3.78 -19.77 12.93
C ALA A 92 4.40 -21.19 12.84
N LYS A 93 3.63 -22.22 12.42
CA LYS A 93 4.21 -23.54 12.22
C LYS A 93 5.26 -23.48 11.10
N PRO A 94 6.36 -24.25 11.23
CA PRO A 94 7.33 -24.36 10.15
C PRO A 94 6.65 -24.88 8.88
N LEU A 95 7.16 -24.47 7.72
CA LEU A 95 6.67 -24.95 6.44
C LEU A 95 6.76 -26.49 6.37
N PRO A 96 5.94 -27.17 5.55
CA PRO A 96 6.10 -28.61 5.30
C PRO A 96 7.54 -28.98 4.91
N GLU A 97 8.02 -30.16 5.35
CA GLU A 97 9.42 -30.61 5.16
C GLU A 97 9.90 -30.54 3.70
N LYS A 98 9.02 -30.88 2.74
CA LYS A 98 9.34 -30.77 1.31
C LYS A 98 9.72 -29.33 0.91
N LEU A 99 8.94 -28.35 1.35
CA LEU A 99 9.19 -26.94 1.03
C LEU A 99 10.43 -26.41 1.74
N GLN A 100 10.72 -26.89 2.95
CA GLN A 100 11.98 -26.55 3.63
C GLN A 100 13.19 -27.02 2.81
N LYS A 101 13.19 -28.28 2.36
CA LYS A 101 14.27 -28.85 1.53
C LYS A 101 14.44 -28.14 0.19
N GLU A 102 13.33 -27.77 -0.46
CA GLU A 102 13.38 -26.99 -1.70
C GLU A 102 13.94 -25.59 -1.46
N TYR A 103 13.65 -25.00 -0.29
CA TYR A 103 14.10 -23.66 0.07
C TYR A 103 15.60 -23.60 0.42
N GLU A 104 16.17 -24.64 1.05
CA GLU A 104 17.58 -24.70 1.50
C GLU A 104 18.60 -24.31 0.42
N ASN A 105 18.33 -24.69 -0.84
CA ASN A 105 19.23 -24.43 -1.98
C ASN A 105 18.69 -23.34 -2.92
N SER A 106 17.65 -22.62 -2.50
CA SER A 106 17.10 -21.51 -3.28
C SER A 106 17.99 -20.28 -3.19
N TYR A 107 17.94 -19.45 -4.25
CA TYR A 107 18.61 -18.15 -4.24
C TYR A 107 18.16 -17.27 -3.06
N LEU A 108 16.89 -17.34 -2.69
CA LEU A 108 16.32 -16.53 -1.61
C LEU A 108 16.92 -16.92 -0.26
N GLU A 109 17.07 -18.20 0.04
CA GLU A 109 17.68 -18.62 1.31
C GLU A 109 19.16 -18.26 1.35
N LEU A 110 19.90 -18.44 0.24
CA LEU A 110 21.30 -18.02 0.17
C LEU A 110 21.45 -16.52 0.44
N LYS A 111 20.64 -15.68 -0.19
CA LYS A 111 20.66 -14.22 0.03
C LYS A 111 20.21 -13.83 1.43
N ALA A 112 19.23 -14.55 1.99
CA ALA A 112 18.79 -14.31 3.36
C ALA A 112 19.92 -14.62 4.36
N ARG A 113 20.69 -15.69 4.14
CA ARG A 113 21.87 -16.05 4.95
C ARG A 113 23.01 -15.03 4.81
N GLU A 114 23.26 -14.52 3.60
CA GLU A 114 24.21 -13.42 3.38
C GLU A 114 23.81 -12.15 4.14
N LEU A 115 22.53 -11.75 4.08
CA LEU A 115 22.01 -10.58 4.79
C LEU A 115 22.07 -10.74 6.32
N ARG A 116 21.92 -11.97 6.83
CA ARG A 116 22.10 -12.31 8.24
C ARG A 116 23.58 -12.37 8.67
N GLY A 117 24.51 -12.31 7.72
CA GLY A 117 25.96 -12.43 7.97
C GLY A 117 26.43 -13.86 8.28
N GLU A 118 25.61 -14.87 7.95
CA GLU A 118 25.93 -16.28 8.15
C GLU A 118 26.86 -16.84 7.06
N ILE A 119 26.88 -16.19 5.90
CA ILE A 119 27.75 -16.52 4.77
C ILE A 119 28.32 -15.21 4.22
N GLU A 120 29.59 -15.24 3.82
CA GLU A 120 30.19 -14.15 3.07
C GLU A 120 29.44 -13.94 1.73
N PRO A 121 29.16 -12.67 1.33
CA PRO A 121 28.46 -12.39 0.09
C PRO A 121 29.23 -12.97 -1.10
N SER A 122 28.61 -13.92 -1.81
CA SER A 122 29.30 -14.62 -2.90
C SER A 122 29.63 -13.64 -4.04
N LYS A 123 30.89 -13.55 -4.45
CA LYS A 123 31.26 -12.95 -5.74
C LYS A 123 30.98 -13.98 -6.83
N ASP A 124 29.75 -13.96 -7.35
CA ASP A 124 29.27 -14.72 -8.51
C ASP A 124 29.99 -16.07 -8.75
N ASP A 125 29.63 -17.06 -7.93
CA ASP A 125 30.35 -18.33 -7.79
C ASP A 125 29.97 -19.39 -8.87
N GLY A 126 29.30 -18.99 -9.95
CA GLY A 126 28.93 -19.89 -11.05
C GLY A 126 28.01 -21.06 -10.65
N ARG A 127 27.37 -21.00 -9.48
CA ARG A 127 26.49 -22.07 -8.96
C ARG A 127 25.15 -22.05 -9.70
N THR A 128 24.69 -23.23 -10.11
CA THR A 128 23.38 -23.41 -10.73
C THR A 128 22.30 -23.22 -9.67
N LEU A 129 21.69 -22.03 -9.65
CA LEU A 129 20.58 -21.73 -8.75
C LEU A 129 19.31 -22.38 -9.30
N CYS A 130 18.59 -23.11 -8.45
CA CYS A 130 17.29 -23.65 -8.83
C CYS A 130 16.30 -22.48 -8.97
N VAL A 131 15.83 -22.25 -10.20
CA VAL A 131 14.78 -21.27 -10.49
C VAL A 131 13.45 -22.03 -10.40
N ILE A 132 12.59 -21.63 -9.46
CA ILE A 132 11.21 -22.09 -9.45
C ILE A 132 10.54 -21.43 -10.67
N MET A 133 10.33 -22.19 -11.74
CA MET A 133 9.43 -21.83 -12.85
C MET A 133 7.99 -22.14 -12.46
#